data_AF-A0A3B8YVV0-F1
#
_entry.id   AF-A0A3B8YVV0-F1
#
_cell.length_a   1.000
_cell.length_b   1.000
_cell.length_c   1.000
_cell.angle_alpha   90.00
_cell.angle_beta   90.00
_cell.angle_gamma   90.00
#
_symmetry.space_group_name_H-M   'P 1'
#
loop_
_entity.id
_entity.type
_entity.pdbx_description
1 polymer ?
#
loop_
_entity_poly.entity_id
_entity_poly.type
_entity_poly.pdbx_seq_one_letter_code
_entity_poly.pdbx_strand_id
1 'polypeptide(L)'
;MNTSLYYHSLARVAPRVFAGLLGMTLLVSTASAKKKFDESKLEFIDNGTIKLGVSLDLGGAITYLSKSGRDKNVINNHDWGRQIQMSFFGGPVPYEEKGQKPKKHWAHIGWNPIQAGDDYGNGSQIVEFTKKETSLYLKCIPKQWPLNNIPGECTYESFVELKGNTVEVKCRLVNARSDKIQYPGRHQELPAVYTNGEYYRLMTYRGDQPFTGDKLARIPKKVGGGFPWKYWLATENWAALVNDDDWGLGIYKPNNSLFIGGFAGKEGRGGTHDSPTGYIAPLHTEILDHNITYEYDYSLILGSLDEIRGYALEQVKGTKPPDWKFVSDRQHWRYQANGGKGTDAGWPIKGHLQLDLGEPGIAAISPPALWQAKE
;
A
#
# COMPACT_ATOMS: atom_id res chain seq x y z
N MET A 1 15.62 34.13 -52.06
CA MET A 1 17.06 34.00 -51.83
C MET A 1 17.29 33.89 -50.33
N ASN A 2 18.12 32.91 -49.96
CA ASN A 2 18.55 32.47 -48.64
C ASN A 2 18.56 33.51 -47.52
N THR A 3 18.09 33.12 -46.32
CA THR A 3 18.99 32.91 -45.16
C THR A 3 18.30 32.17 -44.00
N SER A 4 18.69 30.89 -43.86
CA SER A 4 19.00 30.14 -42.63
C SER A 4 18.27 30.46 -41.31
N LEU A 5 17.37 29.55 -40.91
CA LEU A 5 16.95 29.33 -39.52
C LEU A 5 18.06 28.59 -38.76
N TYR A 6 18.67 29.26 -37.79
CA TYR A 6 19.60 28.63 -36.85
C TYR A 6 18.82 27.88 -35.76
N TYR A 7 18.99 26.57 -35.75
CA TYR A 7 18.63 25.68 -34.64
C TYR A 7 19.46 26.02 -33.41
N HIS A 8 18.82 26.50 -32.33
CA HIS A 8 19.40 26.39 -30.99
C HIS A 8 18.85 25.14 -30.31
N SER A 9 19.78 24.20 -30.15
CA SER A 9 19.70 23.01 -29.29
C SER A 9 19.21 23.39 -27.90
N LEU A 10 17.94 23.08 -27.59
CA LEU A 10 17.47 22.99 -26.21
C LEU A 10 18.10 21.73 -25.60
N ALA A 11 19.17 21.94 -24.85
CA ALA A 11 19.73 20.96 -23.95
C ALA A 11 18.61 20.43 -23.05
N ARG A 12 18.29 19.13 -23.20
CA ARG A 12 17.42 18.40 -22.30
C ARG A 12 18.05 18.40 -20.91
N VAL A 13 17.66 19.34 -20.07
CA VAL A 13 17.84 19.24 -18.62
C VAL A 13 16.78 18.25 -18.14
N ALA A 14 17.13 16.96 -18.22
CA ALA A 14 16.36 15.93 -17.54
C ALA A 14 16.51 16.15 -16.03
N PRO A 15 15.42 16.23 -15.25
CA PRO A 15 15.55 16.13 -13.80
C PRO A 15 16.05 14.72 -13.51
N ARG A 16 17.29 14.60 -13.02
CA ARG A 16 17.78 13.38 -12.40
C ARG A 16 16.98 13.17 -11.12
N VAL A 17 15.82 12.54 -11.25
CA VAL A 17 15.16 11.88 -10.12
C VAL A 17 16.13 10.79 -9.69
N PHE A 18 16.82 11.01 -8.58
CA PHE A 18 17.58 9.99 -7.89
C PHE A 18 16.59 8.95 -7.36
N ALA A 19 16.16 8.05 -8.25
CA ALA A 19 15.65 6.76 -7.83
C ALA A 19 16.86 6.04 -7.24
N GLY A 20 16.97 6.04 -5.91
CA GLY A 20 17.90 5.17 -5.21
C GLY A 20 17.61 3.73 -5.62
N LEU A 21 18.41 3.21 -6.56
CA LEU A 21 18.44 1.80 -6.90
C LEU A 21 18.91 1.05 -5.64
N LEU A 22 17.98 0.51 -4.85
CA LEU A 22 18.30 -0.65 -4.02
C LEU A 22 18.35 -1.87 -4.95
N GLY A 23 19.55 -2.38 -5.16
CA GLY A 23 19.81 -3.58 -5.95
C GLY A 23 19.27 -4.86 -5.31
N MET A 24 18.60 -5.65 -6.16
CA MET A 24 18.58 -7.12 -6.23
C MET A 24 18.44 -7.96 -4.95
N THR A 25 17.41 -8.79 -4.88
CA THR A 25 17.52 -10.23 -5.24
C THR A 25 16.15 -10.85 -5.52
N LEU A 26 16.15 -11.98 -6.24
CA LEU A 26 14.98 -12.73 -6.66
C LEU A 26 14.04 -13.08 -5.49
N LEU A 27 12.76 -12.73 -5.61
CA LEU A 27 11.68 -13.45 -4.94
C LEU A 27 11.45 -14.77 -5.72
N VAL A 28 12.36 -15.72 -5.54
CA VAL A 28 11.96 -17.13 -5.61
C VAL A 28 11.26 -17.39 -4.28
N SER A 29 9.95 -17.62 -4.34
CA SER A 29 9.11 -17.96 -3.20
C SER A 29 9.57 -19.29 -2.60
N THR A 30 10.54 -19.27 -1.70
CA THR A 30 10.90 -20.44 -0.92
C THR A 30 11.03 -20.04 0.55
N ALA A 31 9.99 -20.44 1.29
CA ALA A 31 9.80 -20.38 2.74
C ALA A 31 9.25 -19.06 3.31
N SER A 32 7.96 -18.81 3.07
CA SER A 32 7.09 -18.16 4.05
C SER A 32 6.54 -19.20 5.04
N ALA A 33 6.11 -18.77 6.23
CA ALA A 33 5.51 -19.61 7.26
C ALA A 33 4.46 -20.57 6.67
N LYS A 34 4.78 -21.87 6.65
CA LYS A 34 3.88 -22.95 6.18
C LYS A 34 2.73 -23.26 7.16
N LYS A 35 2.49 -22.41 8.17
CA LYS A 35 1.40 -22.66 9.11
C LYS A 35 0.09 -22.43 8.36
N LYS A 36 -0.66 -23.52 8.18
CA LYS A 36 -1.91 -23.51 7.44
C LYS A 36 -2.85 -22.49 8.07
N PHE A 37 -3.39 -21.61 7.23
CA PHE A 37 -4.44 -20.67 7.60
C PHE A 37 -5.62 -21.43 8.23
N ASP A 38 -6.00 -21.04 9.45
CA ASP A 38 -7.13 -21.65 10.16
C ASP A 38 -8.42 -20.89 9.83
N GLU A 39 -9.12 -21.38 8.81
CA GLU A 39 -10.39 -20.81 8.35
C GLU A 39 -11.50 -20.85 9.42
N SER A 40 -11.39 -21.71 10.45
CA SER A 40 -12.39 -21.80 11.52
C SER A 40 -12.43 -20.57 12.42
N LYS A 41 -11.41 -19.71 12.34
CA LYS A 41 -11.26 -18.49 13.14
C LYS A 41 -11.54 -17.21 12.35
N LEU A 42 -12.24 -17.37 11.23
CA LEU A 42 -12.74 -16.26 10.43
C LEU A 42 -13.97 -15.64 11.07
N GLU A 43 -13.93 -14.33 11.22
CA GLU A 43 -15.08 -13.52 11.57
C GLU A 43 -15.62 -12.83 10.32
N PHE A 44 -16.90 -13.07 10.02
CA PHE A 44 -17.55 -12.54 8.83
C PHE A 44 -18.53 -11.41 9.13
N ILE A 45 -18.59 -10.46 8.21
CA ILE A 45 -19.65 -9.47 8.03
C ILE A 45 -20.21 -9.59 6.60
N ASP A 46 -21.50 -9.33 6.41
CA ASP A 46 -22.20 -9.52 5.14
C ASP A 46 -23.35 -8.50 5.04
N ASN A 47 -23.44 -7.79 3.91
CA ASN A 47 -24.50 -6.80 3.67
C ASN A 47 -25.53 -7.25 2.61
N GLY A 48 -25.54 -8.54 2.25
CA GLY A 48 -26.39 -9.10 1.20
C GLY A 48 -25.88 -8.87 -0.22
N THR A 49 -24.83 -8.06 -0.41
CA THR A 49 -24.17 -7.83 -1.70
C THR A 49 -22.77 -8.45 -1.72
N ILE A 50 -21.97 -8.19 -0.68
CA ILE A 50 -20.64 -8.76 -0.48
C ILE A 50 -20.49 -9.31 0.94
N LYS A 51 -19.62 -10.31 1.06
CA LYS A 51 -19.23 -10.94 2.32
C LYS A 51 -17.74 -10.76 2.53
N LEU A 52 -17.35 -10.24 3.68
CA LEU A 52 -15.97 -10.03 4.07
C LEU A 52 -15.64 -10.86 5.31
N GLY A 53 -14.46 -11.48 5.32
CA GLY A 53 -13.94 -12.21 6.47
C GLY A 53 -12.57 -11.69 6.91
N VAL A 54 -12.41 -11.52 8.21
CA VAL A 54 -11.12 -11.23 8.87
C VAL A 54 -10.68 -12.41 9.72
N SER A 55 -9.38 -12.63 9.85
CA SER A 55 -8.84 -13.70 10.70
C SER A 55 -8.33 -13.13 12.02
N LEU A 56 -8.93 -13.52 13.14
CA LEU A 56 -8.49 -13.07 14.46
C LEU A 56 -7.12 -13.64 14.86
N ASP A 57 -6.75 -14.80 14.33
CA ASP A 57 -5.42 -15.39 14.51
C ASP A 57 -4.32 -14.62 13.75
N LEU A 58 -4.70 -13.84 12.73
CA LEU A 58 -3.81 -13.03 11.91
C LEU A 58 -4.04 -11.53 12.16
N GLY A 59 -4.21 -11.14 13.42
CA GLY A 59 -4.37 -9.73 13.80
C GLY A 59 -5.53 -9.00 13.13
N GLY A 60 -6.53 -9.73 12.64
CA GLY A 60 -7.68 -9.16 11.95
C GLY A 60 -7.43 -8.82 10.47
N ALA A 61 -6.40 -9.38 9.84
CA ALA A 61 -6.17 -9.21 8.40
C ALA A 61 -7.39 -9.67 7.57
N ILE A 62 -7.71 -8.93 6.52
CA ILE A 62 -8.78 -9.31 5.57
C ILE A 62 -8.23 -10.45 4.70
N THR A 63 -8.86 -11.60 4.87
CA THR A 63 -8.44 -12.89 4.29
C THR A 63 -9.54 -13.47 3.40
N TYR A 64 -10.74 -12.91 3.45
CA TYR A 64 -11.86 -13.33 2.64
C TYR A 64 -12.66 -12.14 2.11
N LEU A 65 -12.96 -12.16 0.81
CA LEU A 65 -13.93 -11.28 0.19
C LEU A 65 -14.61 -12.00 -0.98
N SER A 66 -15.93 -11.98 -1.02
CA SER A 66 -16.72 -12.56 -2.12
C SER A 66 -18.04 -11.81 -2.31
N LYS A 67 -18.76 -12.13 -3.39
CA LYS A 67 -20.19 -11.79 -3.48
C LYS A 67 -20.96 -12.54 -2.39
N SER A 68 -21.93 -11.89 -1.76
CA SER A 68 -22.80 -12.54 -0.78
C SER A 68 -23.49 -13.75 -1.39
N GLY A 69 -23.64 -14.82 -0.60
CA GLY A 69 -24.18 -16.11 -1.05
C GLY A 69 -23.33 -16.87 -2.07
N ARG A 70 -22.08 -16.45 -2.33
CA ARG A 70 -21.13 -17.15 -3.20
C ARG A 70 -19.87 -17.52 -2.44
N ASP A 71 -19.44 -18.78 -2.55
CA ASP A 71 -18.24 -19.31 -1.90
C ASP A 71 -17.00 -19.21 -2.80
N LYS A 72 -16.74 -18.00 -3.30
CA LYS A 72 -15.58 -17.72 -4.15
C LYS A 72 -14.78 -16.55 -3.60
N ASN A 73 -13.83 -16.87 -2.73
CA ASN A 73 -12.89 -15.89 -2.18
C ASN A 73 -12.03 -15.30 -3.31
N VAL A 74 -11.87 -13.98 -3.32
CA VAL A 74 -10.98 -13.29 -4.26
C VAL A 74 -9.58 -13.05 -3.71
N ILE A 75 -9.41 -13.15 -2.38
CA ILE A 75 -8.16 -12.89 -1.67
C ILE A 75 -7.24 -14.11 -1.75
N ASN A 76 -5.96 -13.87 -2.03
CA ASN A 76 -4.92 -14.89 -1.95
C ASN A 76 -4.43 -14.99 -0.51
N ASN A 77 -4.34 -16.21 0.02
CA ASN A 77 -3.89 -16.58 1.36
C ASN A 77 -2.79 -17.67 1.31
N HIS A 78 -2.07 -17.79 0.20
CA HIS A 78 -1.00 -18.79 0.03
C HIS A 78 0.03 -18.74 1.18
N ASP A 79 0.28 -17.54 1.71
CA ASP A 79 1.13 -17.32 2.87
C ASP A 79 0.73 -16.04 3.63
N TRP A 80 1.30 -15.81 4.82
CA TRP A 80 0.89 -14.73 5.73
C TRP A 80 1.42 -13.33 5.35
N GLY A 81 2.23 -13.25 4.29
CA GLY A 81 2.61 -11.98 3.67
C GLY A 81 1.60 -11.51 2.62
N ARG A 82 0.61 -12.35 2.28
CA ARG A 82 -0.35 -12.12 1.20
C ARG A 82 -1.76 -12.09 1.77
N GLN A 83 -2.25 -10.92 2.13
CA GLN A 83 -3.63 -10.65 2.54
C GLN A 83 -3.89 -9.18 2.22
N ILE A 84 -5.04 -8.63 2.59
CA ILE A 84 -5.18 -7.17 2.71
C ILE A 84 -4.98 -6.81 4.18
N GLN A 85 -3.88 -6.12 4.46
CA GLN A 85 -3.38 -5.91 5.82
C GLN A 85 -2.49 -4.68 5.96
N MET A 86 -2.36 -4.16 7.18
CA MET A 86 -1.39 -3.11 7.51
C MET A 86 0.04 -3.68 7.58
N SER A 87 0.96 -3.04 6.87
CA SER A 87 2.40 -3.33 6.84
C SER A 87 3.15 -2.01 6.66
N PHE A 88 4.03 -1.66 7.61
CA PHE A 88 4.78 -0.41 7.56
C PHE A 88 6.27 -0.66 7.48
N PHE A 89 7.01 0.24 6.84
CA PHE A 89 8.44 0.14 6.62
C PHE A 89 9.16 1.33 7.25
N GLY A 90 10.12 1.04 8.12
CA GLY A 90 10.93 2.06 8.79
C GLY A 90 12.39 1.63 8.87
N GLY A 91 13.23 2.51 9.41
CA GLY A 91 14.56 2.12 9.85
C GLY A 91 14.56 1.61 11.30
N PRO A 92 15.68 1.04 11.78
CA PRO A 92 16.91 0.80 11.03
C PRO A 92 16.76 -0.29 9.94
N VAL A 93 17.71 -0.31 8.99
CA VAL A 93 17.81 -1.32 7.93
C VAL A 93 19.25 -1.87 7.93
N PRO A 94 19.49 -3.14 8.32
CA PRO A 94 18.51 -4.10 8.85
C PRO A 94 17.93 -3.70 10.21
N TYR A 95 16.81 -4.32 10.58
CA TYR A 95 16.23 -4.23 11.92
C TYR A 95 16.63 -5.43 12.75
N GLU A 96 17.22 -5.19 13.92
CA GLU A 96 17.64 -6.20 14.88
C GLU A 96 17.05 -5.86 16.25
N GLU A 97 16.54 -6.85 16.97
CA GLU A 97 15.96 -6.65 18.30
C GLU A 97 16.14 -7.92 19.14
N LYS A 98 16.39 -7.78 20.44
CA LYS A 98 16.55 -8.90 21.39
C LYS A 98 17.57 -9.96 20.91
N GLY A 99 18.66 -9.51 20.28
CA GLY A 99 19.69 -10.38 19.72
C GLY A 99 19.29 -11.15 18.46
N GLN A 100 18.09 -10.94 17.92
CA GLN A 100 17.64 -11.54 16.67
C GLN A 100 18.06 -10.71 15.47
N LYS A 101 18.40 -11.40 14.38
CA LYS A 101 18.77 -10.83 13.09
C LYS A 101 17.81 -11.34 12.01
N PRO A 102 17.49 -10.51 11.00
CA PRO A 102 16.61 -10.93 9.92
C PRO A 102 17.29 -12.00 9.05
N LYS A 103 16.50 -12.90 8.45
CA LYS A 103 17.00 -13.77 7.37
C LYS A 103 17.60 -12.88 6.26
N LYS A 104 18.66 -13.35 5.59
CA LYS A 104 19.40 -12.55 4.58
C LYS A 104 18.49 -11.91 3.52
N HIS A 105 17.47 -12.64 3.05
CA HIS A 105 16.53 -12.13 2.04
C HIS A 105 15.55 -11.08 2.59
N TRP A 106 15.40 -10.96 3.92
CA TRP A 106 14.59 -9.93 4.58
C TRP A 106 15.39 -8.78 5.19
N ALA A 107 16.73 -8.81 5.13
CA ALA A 107 17.57 -7.77 5.75
C ALA A 107 17.30 -6.34 5.22
N HIS A 108 16.81 -6.22 3.99
CA HIS A 108 16.48 -4.93 3.36
C HIS A 108 15.13 -4.34 3.80
N ILE A 109 14.28 -5.14 4.47
CA ILE A 109 12.94 -4.72 4.87
C ILE A 109 12.99 -3.73 6.04
N GLY A 110 13.97 -3.81 6.94
CA GLY A 110 14.08 -2.93 8.11
C GLY A 110 13.00 -3.18 9.16
N TRP A 111 12.64 -2.13 9.89
CA TRP A 111 11.53 -2.18 10.87
C TRP A 111 10.24 -2.40 10.09
N ASN A 112 9.59 -3.54 10.31
CA ASN A 112 8.42 -3.94 9.54
C ASN A 112 7.43 -4.76 10.36
N PRO A 113 6.63 -4.10 11.20
CA PRO A 113 5.48 -4.74 11.81
C PRO A 113 4.41 -5.05 10.75
N ILE A 114 3.91 -6.28 10.77
CA ILE A 114 2.88 -6.78 9.86
C ILE A 114 1.67 -7.26 10.67
N GLN A 115 0.47 -6.91 10.22
CA GLN A 115 -0.77 -7.22 10.91
C GLN A 115 -1.03 -8.73 10.98
N ALA A 116 -0.78 -9.50 9.92
CA ALA A 116 -1.02 -10.95 9.95
C ALA A 116 -0.10 -11.69 10.91
N GLY A 117 1.13 -11.22 11.10
CA GLY A 117 2.13 -11.90 11.91
C GLY A 117 3.51 -11.86 11.28
N ASP A 118 4.39 -12.75 11.72
CA ASP A 118 5.76 -12.85 11.22
C ASP A 118 6.01 -14.03 10.27
N ASP A 119 7.17 -14.00 9.60
CA ASP A 119 7.62 -15.04 8.66
C ASP A 119 7.96 -16.38 9.35
N TYR A 120 7.84 -16.45 10.68
CA TYR A 120 8.04 -17.66 11.49
C TYR A 120 6.70 -18.32 11.87
N GLY A 121 5.56 -17.72 11.51
CA GLY A 121 4.24 -18.29 11.73
C GLY A 121 3.66 -17.95 13.11
N ASN A 122 4.08 -16.83 13.71
CA ASN A 122 3.44 -16.28 14.91
C ASN A 122 2.46 -15.17 14.51
N GLY A 123 1.18 -15.38 14.83
CA GLY A 123 0.12 -14.42 14.53
C GLY A 123 0.18 -13.20 15.45
N SER A 124 -0.33 -12.07 14.95
CA SER A 124 -0.46 -10.86 15.76
C SER A 124 -1.57 -10.98 16.80
N GLN A 125 -1.40 -10.27 17.91
CA GLN A 125 -2.32 -10.34 19.04
C GLN A 125 -3.48 -9.37 18.86
N ILE A 126 -4.72 -9.87 18.85
CA ILE A 126 -5.91 -9.03 18.98
C ILE A 126 -5.97 -8.46 20.41
N VAL A 127 -6.16 -7.16 20.50
CA VAL A 127 -6.35 -6.40 21.75
C VAL A 127 -7.83 -6.07 21.95
N GLU A 128 -8.51 -5.71 20.86
CA GLU A 128 -9.92 -5.36 20.88
C GLU A 128 -10.58 -5.81 19.57
N PHE A 129 -11.81 -6.29 19.65
CA PHE A 129 -12.59 -6.69 18.49
C PHE A 129 -14.07 -6.45 18.78
N THR A 130 -14.74 -5.74 17.88
CA THR A 130 -16.19 -5.55 17.91
C THR A 130 -16.73 -5.72 16.50
N LYS A 131 -17.92 -6.34 16.40
CA LYS A 131 -18.55 -6.63 15.12
C LYS A 131 -20.05 -6.35 15.19
N LYS A 132 -20.58 -5.86 14.08
CA LYS A 132 -22.02 -5.75 13.75
C LYS A 132 -22.27 -6.52 12.45
N GLU A 133 -23.49 -6.50 11.94
CA GLU A 133 -23.85 -7.24 10.72
C GLU A 133 -23.00 -6.83 9.49
N THR A 134 -22.79 -5.52 9.31
CA THR A 134 -22.16 -4.93 8.12
C THR A 134 -20.88 -4.14 8.42
N SER A 135 -20.40 -4.16 9.66
CA SER A 135 -19.21 -3.43 10.07
C SER A 135 -18.46 -4.11 11.19
N LEU A 136 -17.17 -3.85 11.29
CA LEU A 136 -16.34 -4.28 12.40
C LEU A 136 -15.28 -3.24 12.74
N TYR A 137 -14.80 -3.30 13.99
CA TYR A 137 -13.62 -2.62 14.44
C TYR A 137 -12.70 -3.63 15.12
N LEU A 138 -11.41 -3.49 14.88
CA LEU A 138 -10.39 -4.30 15.54
C LEU A 138 -9.16 -3.47 15.88
N LYS A 139 -8.48 -3.90 16.93
CA LYS A 139 -7.18 -3.40 17.36
C LYS A 139 -6.24 -4.57 17.60
N CYS A 140 -5.02 -4.50 17.10
CA CYS A 140 -4.01 -5.53 17.34
C CYS A 140 -2.63 -4.95 17.66
N ILE A 141 -1.77 -5.79 18.24
CA ILE A 141 -0.33 -5.59 18.33
C ILE A 141 0.31 -6.45 17.23
N PRO A 142 0.87 -5.83 16.17
CA PRO A 142 1.47 -6.56 15.05
C PRO A 142 2.77 -7.27 15.46
N LYS A 143 3.29 -8.14 14.59
CA LYS A 143 4.61 -8.78 14.75
C LYS A 143 5.62 -8.23 13.75
N GLN A 144 6.87 -8.12 14.14
CA GLN A 144 7.97 -7.76 13.24
C GLN A 144 8.20 -8.91 12.26
N TRP A 145 7.84 -8.70 10.99
CA TRP A 145 7.92 -9.73 9.95
C TRP A 145 9.27 -10.46 9.88
N PRO A 146 10.42 -9.76 9.87
CA PRO A 146 11.67 -10.44 9.61
C PRO A 146 12.28 -11.10 10.86
N LEU A 147 11.66 -10.96 12.04
CA LEU A 147 12.13 -11.49 13.31
C LEU A 147 11.12 -12.52 13.87
N ASN A 148 11.58 -13.43 14.73
CA ASN A 148 10.75 -14.48 15.31
C ASN A 148 10.04 -14.02 16.58
N ASN A 149 8.72 -13.92 16.50
CA ASN A 149 7.79 -13.64 17.59
C ASN A 149 8.06 -12.33 18.35
N ILE A 150 8.60 -11.33 17.66
CA ILE A 150 8.85 -10.01 18.22
C ILE A 150 7.62 -9.12 17.97
N PRO A 151 6.90 -8.66 19.02
CA PRO A 151 5.82 -7.69 18.82
C PRO A 151 6.38 -6.36 18.32
N GLY A 152 5.63 -5.68 17.46
CA GLY A 152 5.90 -4.29 17.13
C GLY A 152 5.65 -3.39 18.34
N GLU A 153 6.46 -2.36 18.50
CA GLU A 153 6.23 -1.27 19.46
C GLU A 153 5.17 -0.29 18.93
N CYS A 154 4.02 -0.82 18.54
CA CYS A 154 2.91 -0.06 17.98
C CYS A 154 1.59 -0.84 18.11
N THR A 155 0.48 -0.14 17.91
CA THR A 155 -0.82 -0.78 17.70
C THR A 155 -1.39 -0.41 16.35
N TYR A 156 -2.10 -1.37 15.76
CA TYR A 156 -2.89 -1.16 14.55
C TYR A 156 -4.36 -1.20 14.89
N GLU A 157 -5.12 -0.31 14.26
CA GLU A 157 -6.57 -0.27 14.35
C GLU A 157 -7.17 -0.20 12.95
N SER A 158 -8.25 -0.93 12.72
CA SER A 158 -9.03 -0.82 11.49
C SER A 158 -10.52 -0.79 11.77
N PHE A 159 -11.20 0.17 11.15
CA PHE A 159 -12.65 0.27 11.09
C PHE A 159 -13.08 -0.12 9.68
N VAL A 160 -13.92 -1.13 9.56
CA VAL A 160 -14.37 -1.69 8.29
C VAL A 160 -15.89 -1.59 8.19
N GLU A 161 -16.40 -1.10 7.07
CA GLU A 161 -17.82 -0.97 6.79
C GLU A 161 -18.14 -1.45 5.36
N LEU A 162 -19.19 -2.25 5.20
CA LEU A 162 -19.66 -2.71 3.90
C LEU A 162 -20.78 -1.81 3.36
N LYS A 163 -20.61 -1.27 2.14
CA LYS A 163 -21.61 -0.42 1.45
C LYS A 163 -21.83 -0.88 0.02
N GLY A 164 -22.98 -1.49 -0.26
CA GLY A 164 -23.21 -2.10 -1.57
C GLY A 164 -22.10 -3.09 -1.90
N ASN A 165 -21.37 -2.86 -2.99
CA ASN A 165 -20.24 -3.68 -3.41
C ASN A 165 -18.86 -3.19 -2.91
N THR A 166 -18.82 -2.26 -1.97
CA THR A 166 -17.56 -1.70 -1.44
C THR A 166 -17.29 -2.07 0.01
N VAL A 167 -15.99 -2.15 0.31
CA VAL A 167 -15.45 -2.22 1.67
C VAL A 167 -14.75 -0.90 1.94
N GLU A 168 -15.31 -0.09 2.83
CA GLU A 168 -14.68 1.16 3.28
C GLU A 168 -13.84 0.86 4.51
N VAL A 169 -12.55 1.19 4.46
CA VAL A 169 -11.61 0.89 5.55
C VAL A 169 -10.87 2.15 5.99
N LYS A 170 -10.92 2.43 7.30
CA LYS A 170 -10.05 3.40 7.96
C LYS A 170 -9.03 2.67 8.81
N CYS A 171 -7.77 2.99 8.61
CA CYS A 171 -6.64 2.39 9.31
C CYS A 171 -5.92 3.42 10.17
N ARG A 172 -5.41 2.97 11.31
CA ARG A 172 -4.57 3.78 12.20
C ARG A 172 -3.41 2.95 12.74
N LEU A 173 -2.20 3.48 12.56
CA LEU A 173 -0.99 3.12 13.28
C LEU A 173 -0.82 4.09 14.45
N VAL A 174 -0.64 3.57 15.67
CA VAL A 174 -0.12 4.33 16.80
C VAL A 174 1.25 3.78 17.14
N ASN A 175 2.29 4.54 16.81
CA ASN A 175 3.66 4.15 17.03
C ASN A 175 4.11 4.56 18.44
N ALA A 176 4.84 3.68 19.13
CA ALA A 176 5.33 3.89 20.48
C ALA A 176 6.74 3.29 20.66
N ARG A 177 7.59 3.49 19.65
CA ARG A 177 8.95 2.96 19.62
C ARG A 177 9.81 3.56 20.72
N SER A 178 10.60 2.71 21.37
CA SER A 178 11.64 3.15 22.30
C SER A 178 12.81 3.84 21.59
N ASP A 179 13.13 3.39 20.37
CA ASP A 179 14.07 4.05 19.48
C ASP A 179 13.49 5.37 18.94
N LYS A 180 14.08 6.49 19.36
CA LYS A 180 13.65 7.86 19.02
C LYS A 180 14.35 8.44 17.79
N ILE A 181 15.22 7.68 17.12
CA ILE A 181 15.85 8.14 15.89
C ILE A 181 14.76 8.35 14.85
N GLN A 182 14.65 9.57 14.33
CA GLN A 182 13.85 9.79 13.12
C GLN A 182 14.60 9.11 11.97
N TYR A 183 13.94 8.23 11.21
CA TYR A 183 14.53 7.62 10.01
C TYR A 183 14.05 8.34 8.74
N PRO A 184 14.74 8.19 7.59
CA PRO A 184 14.22 8.70 6.32
C PRO A 184 12.86 8.10 6.00
N GLY A 185 12.03 8.86 5.28
CA GLY A 185 10.74 8.36 4.84
C GLY A 185 10.89 7.17 3.88
N ARG A 186 10.01 6.18 4.00
CA ARG A 186 9.99 5.00 3.12
C ARG A 186 8.62 4.84 2.48
N HIS A 187 8.58 4.16 1.33
CA HIS A 187 7.32 3.75 0.72
C HIS A 187 6.55 2.84 1.68
N GLN A 188 5.32 3.23 1.96
CA GLN A 188 4.33 2.45 2.70
C GLN A 188 3.31 1.92 1.71
N GLU A 189 2.90 0.66 1.88
CA GLU A 189 1.82 0.04 1.12
C GLU A 189 0.51 0.27 1.87
N LEU A 190 -0.47 0.93 1.24
CA LEU A 190 -1.61 1.50 1.98
C LEU A 190 -3.00 1.06 1.47
N PRO A 191 -3.35 -0.25 1.54
CA PRO A 191 -2.52 -1.42 1.81
C PRO A 191 -2.04 -2.09 0.51
N ALA A 192 -1.22 -3.14 0.63
CA ALA A 192 -1.13 -4.13 -0.44
C ALA A 192 -2.40 -4.96 -0.54
N VAL A 193 -2.80 -5.28 -1.77
CA VAL A 193 -3.93 -6.16 -2.09
C VAL A 193 -3.43 -7.31 -2.95
N TYR A 194 -3.66 -8.53 -2.45
CA TYR A 194 -3.30 -9.76 -3.14
C TYR A 194 -4.54 -10.52 -3.58
N THR A 195 -4.70 -10.73 -4.89
CA THR A 195 -5.81 -11.50 -5.45
C THR A 195 -5.35 -12.85 -5.99
N ASN A 196 -6.31 -13.75 -6.16
CA ASN A 196 -6.11 -15.07 -6.75
C ASN A 196 -5.70 -15.00 -8.21
N GLY A 197 -5.08 -16.07 -8.70
CA GLY A 197 -4.50 -16.11 -10.04
C GLY A 197 -5.50 -15.95 -11.20
N GLU A 198 -6.80 -16.11 -10.93
CA GLU A 198 -7.89 -15.78 -11.85
C GLU A 198 -7.96 -14.28 -12.18
N TYR A 199 -7.60 -13.40 -11.25
CA TYR A 199 -7.69 -11.95 -11.41
C TYR A 199 -6.34 -11.38 -11.82
N TYR A 200 -5.93 -11.64 -13.05
CA TYR A 200 -4.55 -11.42 -13.50
C TYR A 200 -4.36 -10.15 -14.34
N ARG A 201 -5.45 -9.53 -14.80
CA ARG A 201 -5.38 -8.30 -15.59
C ARG A 201 -5.33 -7.11 -14.63
N LEU A 202 -4.13 -6.54 -14.45
CA LEU A 202 -3.93 -5.31 -13.71
C LEU A 202 -4.35 -4.10 -14.58
N MET A 203 -5.50 -3.51 -14.28
CA MET A 203 -6.14 -2.43 -15.06
C MET A 203 -6.18 -1.12 -14.28
N THR A 204 -6.00 0.00 -14.97
CA THR A 204 -6.10 1.37 -14.43
C THR A 204 -6.21 2.37 -15.57
N TYR A 205 -6.50 3.63 -15.29
CA TYR A 205 -6.32 4.73 -16.22
C TYR A 205 -4.89 5.31 -16.12
N ARG A 206 -4.26 5.56 -17.28
CA ARG A 206 -2.87 6.05 -17.37
C ARG A 206 -2.70 7.23 -18.31
N GLY A 207 -3.80 7.73 -18.89
CA GLY A 207 -3.75 8.86 -19.80
C GLY A 207 -3.60 10.19 -19.06
N ASP A 208 -3.53 11.26 -19.85
CA ASP A 208 -3.36 12.64 -19.38
C ASP A 208 -4.68 13.41 -19.28
N GLN A 209 -5.83 12.78 -19.59
CA GLN A 209 -7.19 13.30 -19.42
C GLN A 209 -7.96 12.50 -18.36
N PRO A 210 -7.50 12.44 -17.09
CA PRO A 210 -8.19 11.66 -16.07
C PRO A 210 -9.62 12.14 -15.86
N PHE A 211 -10.51 11.22 -15.50
CA PHE A 211 -11.92 11.45 -15.18
C PHE A 211 -12.80 11.85 -16.38
N THR A 212 -12.31 11.68 -17.61
CA THR A 212 -13.07 11.97 -18.84
C THR A 212 -13.71 10.74 -19.47
N GLY A 213 -13.51 9.55 -18.89
CA GLY A 213 -13.95 8.28 -19.47
C GLY A 213 -13.04 7.73 -20.57
N ASP A 214 -11.88 8.35 -20.80
CA ASP A 214 -10.87 7.89 -21.78
C ASP A 214 -10.36 6.46 -21.47
N LYS A 215 -9.73 5.81 -22.45
CA LYS A 215 -9.49 4.37 -22.48
C LYS A 215 -8.59 3.87 -21.34
N LEU A 216 -9.00 2.76 -20.73
CA LEU A 216 -8.20 2.04 -19.73
C LEU A 216 -7.01 1.31 -20.34
N ALA A 217 -5.99 1.11 -19.52
CA ALA A 217 -4.78 0.39 -19.89
C ALA A 217 -4.49 -0.75 -18.92
N ARG A 218 -4.00 -1.87 -19.45
CA ARG A 218 -3.39 -2.93 -18.66
C ARG A 218 -1.96 -2.54 -18.31
N ILE A 219 -1.57 -2.65 -17.04
CA ILE A 219 -0.16 -2.67 -16.66
C ILE A 219 0.41 -4.02 -17.12
N PRO A 220 1.37 -4.03 -18.07
CA PRO A 220 1.85 -5.28 -18.61
C PRO A 220 2.60 -6.07 -17.54
N LYS A 221 2.28 -7.35 -17.40
CA LYS A 221 3.05 -8.28 -16.57
C LYS A 221 4.53 -8.19 -16.96
N LYS A 222 5.40 -8.19 -15.96
CA LYS A 222 6.85 -8.19 -16.20
C LYS A 222 7.26 -9.53 -16.80
N VAL A 223 8.04 -9.47 -17.88
CA VAL A 223 8.67 -10.63 -18.52
C VAL A 223 10.16 -10.58 -18.20
N GLY A 224 10.76 -11.73 -17.88
CA GLY A 224 12.13 -11.81 -17.38
C GLY A 224 12.22 -11.75 -15.84
N GLY A 225 13.32 -12.26 -15.28
CA GLY A 225 13.51 -12.41 -13.83
C GLY A 225 13.61 -11.08 -13.05
N GLY A 226 13.71 -11.19 -11.73
CA GLY A 226 13.86 -10.07 -10.80
C GLY A 226 12.55 -9.65 -10.12
N PHE A 227 12.54 -8.48 -9.49
CA PHE A 227 11.38 -7.98 -8.75
C PHE A 227 10.14 -7.86 -9.66
N PRO A 228 9.02 -8.51 -9.33
CA PRO A 228 7.93 -8.73 -10.28
C PRO A 228 7.01 -7.51 -10.49
N TRP A 229 7.09 -6.50 -9.61
CA TRP A 229 6.18 -5.36 -9.63
C TRP A 229 6.72 -4.18 -10.43
N LYS A 230 5.81 -3.38 -10.97
CA LYS A 230 6.08 -2.14 -11.69
C LYS A 230 5.47 -0.97 -10.94
N TYR A 231 6.13 0.17 -10.99
CA TYR A 231 5.59 1.44 -10.51
C TYR A 231 4.87 2.16 -11.66
N TRP A 232 3.78 2.85 -11.35
CA TRP A 232 3.10 3.77 -12.27
C TRP A 232 2.38 4.88 -11.51
N LEU A 233 1.94 5.90 -12.26
CA LEU A 233 0.99 6.89 -11.77
C LEU A 233 -0.42 6.50 -12.24
N ALA A 234 -1.31 6.20 -11.30
CA ALA A 234 -2.74 6.05 -11.51
C ALA A 234 -3.38 7.45 -11.42
N THR A 235 -3.61 8.09 -12.57
CA THR A 235 -4.08 9.47 -12.63
C THR A 235 -5.54 9.64 -12.16
N GLU A 236 -6.24 8.52 -11.94
CA GLU A 236 -7.58 8.47 -11.32
C GLU A 236 -7.57 7.88 -9.89
N ASN A 237 -6.41 7.69 -9.26
CA ASN A 237 -6.24 7.18 -7.88
C ASN A 237 -6.81 5.76 -7.61
N TRP A 238 -6.97 4.94 -8.64
CA TRP A 238 -7.45 3.56 -8.52
C TRP A 238 -6.68 2.59 -9.42
N ALA A 239 -6.69 1.32 -9.05
CA ALA A 239 -6.27 0.20 -9.90
C ALA A 239 -7.09 -1.05 -9.57
N ALA A 240 -7.16 -2.00 -10.50
CA ALA A 240 -7.94 -3.21 -10.34
C ALA A 240 -7.20 -4.44 -10.85
N LEU A 241 -7.46 -5.58 -10.21
CA LEU A 241 -7.10 -6.90 -10.70
C LEU A 241 -8.40 -7.61 -11.09
N VAL A 242 -8.57 -7.83 -12.40
CA VAL A 242 -9.79 -8.43 -12.98
C VAL A 242 -9.46 -9.67 -13.81
N ASN A 243 -10.49 -10.49 -14.04
CA ASN A 243 -10.43 -11.66 -14.90
C ASN A 243 -10.77 -11.28 -16.37
N ASP A 244 -10.98 -12.28 -17.22
CA ASP A 244 -11.32 -12.06 -18.64
C ASP A 244 -12.71 -11.45 -18.87
N ASP A 245 -13.62 -11.60 -17.90
CA ASP A 245 -14.97 -11.03 -17.93
C ASP A 245 -15.01 -9.60 -17.38
N ASP A 246 -13.84 -8.96 -17.22
CA ASP A 246 -13.68 -7.65 -16.59
C ASP A 246 -14.28 -7.59 -15.16
N TRP A 247 -14.29 -8.72 -14.44
CA TRP A 247 -14.78 -8.80 -13.06
C TRP A 247 -13.64 -9.11 -12.08
N GLY A 248 -13.63 -8.46 -10.92
CA GLY A 248 -12.60 -8.70 -9.90
C GLY A 248 -12.62 -7.69 -8.77
N LEU A 249 -11.43 -7.33 -8.30
CA LEU A 249 -11.24 -6.47 -7.13
C LEU A 249 -10.45 -5.21 -7.50
N GLY A 250 -11.05 -4.06 -7.24
CA GLY A 250 -10.44 -2.74 -7.30
C GLY A 250 -10.02 -2.22 -5.93
N ILE A 251 -9.01 -1.36 -5.92
CA ILE A 251 -8.71 -0.48 -4.79
C ILE A 251 -8.72 0.98 -5.27
N TYR A 252 -9.38 1.82 -4.50
CA TYR A 252 -9.30 3.27 -4.59
C TYR A 252 -8.70 3.81 -3.30
N LYS A 253 -7.76 4.77 -3.43
CA LYS A 253 -7.20 5.49 -2.28
C LYS A 253 -7.24 6.99 -2.57
N PRO A 254 -7.98 7.80 -1.79
CA PRO A 254 -8.00 9.25 -1.98
C PRO A 254 -6.59 9.86 -1.98
N ASN A 255 -6.39 10.84 -2.86
CA ASN A 255 -5.17 11.64 -2.97
C ASN A 255 -3.87 10.83 -3.15
N ASN A 256 -3.97 9.62 -3.71
CA ASN A 256 -2.83 8.75 -3.96
C ASN A 256 -2.75 8.39 -5.44
N SER A 257 -1.72 8.89 -6.13
CA SER A 257 -1.50 8.59 -7.54
C SER A 257 -0.37 7.60 -7.78
N LEU A 258 0.57 7.42 -6.85
CA LEU A 258 1.68 6.50 -7.03
C LEU A 258 1.28 5.08 -6.62
N PHE A 259 1.35 4.15 -7.55
CA PHE A 259 1.04 2.75 -7.31
C PHE A 259 2.22 1.85 -7.68
N ILE A 260 2.21 0.67 -7.07
CA ILE A 260 3.06 -0.46 -7.43
C ILE A 260 2.19 -1.71 -7.58
N GLY A 261 2.59 -2.64 -8.43
CA GLY A 261 1.73 -3.78 -8.75
C GLY A 261 2.24 -4.66 -9.88
N GLY A 262 1.60 -5.82 -10.04
CA GLY A 262 1.85 -6.74 -11.13
C GLY A 262 1.19 -8.09 -10.90
N PHE A 263 1.73 -9.12 -11.57
CA PHE A 263 1.26 -10.49 -11.43
C PHE A 263 2.44 -11.46 -11.35
N ALA A 264 2.42 -12.36 -10.36
CA ALA A 264 3.40 -13.41 -10.17
C ALA A 264 2.80 -14.80 -10.47
N GLY A 265 3.60 -15.71 -11.04
CA GLY A 265 3.15 -17.05 -11.40
C GLY A 265 2.48 -17.13 -12.77
N LYS A 266 1.58 -18.11 -12.99
CA LYS A 266 0.87 -18.33 -14.25
C LYS A 266 -0.48 -17.61 -14.23
N GLU A 267 -0.72 -16.73 -15.20
CA GLU A 267 -1.98 -15.98 -15.32
C GLU A 267 -3.17 -16.94 -15.52
N GLY A 268 -4.31 -16.62 -14.90
CA GLY A 268 -5.56 -17.40 -15.00
C GLY A 268 -5.53 -18.74 -14.23
N ARG A 269 -4.55 -18.97 -13.35
CA ARG A 269 -4.39 -20.23 -12.61
C ARG A 269 -4.10 -19.97 -11.14
N GLY A 270 -4.74 -20.74 -10.26
CA GLY A 270 -4.51 -20.69 -8.82
C GLY A 270 -5.63 -19.98 -8.06
N GLY A 271 -6.09 -20.62 -6.99
CA GLY A 271 -7.08 -20.09 -6.05
C GLY A 271 -6.43 -19.43 -4.83
N THR A 272 -7.22 -19.31 -3.76
CA THR A 272 -6.82 -18.66 -2.50
C THR A 272 -5.51 -19.20 -1.93
N HIS A 273 -5.25 -20.50 -2.00
CA HIS A 273 -4.09 -21.10 -1.35
C HIS A 273 -2.95 -21.42 -2.32
N ASP A 274 -3.01 -20.92 -3.56
CA ASP A 274 -2.01 -21.18 -4.59
C ASP A 274 -1.03 -20.01 -4.77
N SER A 275 0.19 -20.31 -5.21
CA SER A 275 1.27 -19.33 -5.36
C SER A 275 1.01 -18.22 -6.40
N PRO A 276 0.33 -18.44 -7.56
CA PRO A 276 0.06 -17.35 -8.48
C PRO A 276 -0.86 -16.29 -7.88
N THR A 277 -0.49 -15.01 -8.07
CA THR A 277 -1.19 -13.91 -7.42
C THR A 277 -1.07 -12.62 -8.21
N GLY A 278 -2.17 -11.85 -8.24
CA GLY A 278 -2.14 -10.44 -8.58
C GLY A 278 -1.78 -9.61 -7.35
N TYR A 279 -1.00 -8.55 -7.53
CA TYR A 279 -0.61 -7.63 -6.47
C TYR A 279 -0.81 -6.18 -6.92
N ILE A 280 -1.44 -5.37 -6.07
CA ILE A 280 -1.55 -3.91 -6.21
C ILE A 280 -1.37 -3.24 -4.85
N ALA A 281 -0.67 -2.11 -4.82
CA ALA A 281 -0.58 -1.27 -3.64
C ALA A 281 -0.50 0.22 -4.03
N PRO A 282 -1.42 1.08 -3.54
CA PRO A 282 -1.16 2.51 -3.47
C PRO A 282 0.00 2.80 -2.52
N LEU A 283 0.84 3.77 -2.87
CA LEU A 283 2.06 4.11 -2.13
C LEU A 283 2.11 5.57 -1.74
N HIS A 284 2.37 5.84 -0.46
CA HIS A 284 2.95 7.11 -0.03
C HIS A 284 4.34 6.86 0.53
N THR A 285 5.23 7.84 0.36
CA THR A 285 6.47 7.85 1.15
C THR A 285 6.18 8.59 2.43
N GLU A 286 6.43 7.95 3.58
CA GLU A 286 6.10 8.55 4.87
C GLU A 286 7.26 8.45 5.85
N ILE A 287 7.45 9.50 6.64
CA ILE A 287 8.34 9.55 7.80
C ILE A 287 7.54 9.09 9.03
N LEU A 288 7.81 7.87 9.47
CA LEU A 288 7.20 7.30 10.67
C LEU A 288 8.05 7.65 11.89
N ASP A 289 7.73 8.76 12.57
CA ASP A 289 8.35 9.08 13.86
C ASP A 289 8.04 8.01 14.91
N HIS A 290 8.92 7.89 15.90
CA HIS A 290 8.80 6.91 16.97
C HIS A 290 7.45 6.94 17.72
N ASN A 291 6.80 8.10 17.76
CA ASN A 291 5.56 8.41 18.48
C ASN A 291 4.40 8.86 17.56
N ILE A 292 4.47 8.61 16.25
CA ILE A 292 3.45 9.06 15.29
C ILE A 292 2.12 8.34 15.48
N THR A 293 1.01 9.08 15.36
CA THR A 293 -0.28 8.52 14.98
C THR A 293 -0.48 8.74 13.50
N TYR A 294 -0.49 7.67 12.71
CA TYR A 294 -0.63 7.72 11.27
C TYR A 294 -1.94 7.08 10.84
N GLU A 295 -2.79 7.86 10.16
CA GLU A 295 -4.10 7.42 9.71
C GLU A 295 -4.17 7.45 8.17
N TYR A 296 -4.88 6.49 7.60
CA TYR A 296 -5.21 6.49 6.17
C TYR A 296 -6.49 5.71 5.94
N ASP A 297 -7.15 6.00 4.82
CA ASP A 297 -8.33 5.30 4.37
C ASP A 297 -8.18 4.79 2.94
N TYR A 298 -8.95 3.76 2.61
CA TYR A 298 -9.06 3.19 1.28
C TYR A 298 -10.41 2.49 1.11
N SER A 299 -10.78 2.26 -0.14
CA SER A 299 -11.98 1.54 -0.53
C SER A 299 -11.60 0.35 -1.39
N LEU A 300 -12.12 -0.82 -1.07
CA LEU A 300 -12.08 -1.98 -1.97
C LEU A 300 -13.42 -2.05 -2.69
N ILE A 301 -13.39 -2.32 -4.00
CA ILE A 301 -14.59 -2.39 -4.83
C ILE A 301 -14.62 -3.75 -5.52
N LEU A 302 -15.58 -4.59 -5.16
CA LEU A 302 -15.74 -5.92 -5.74
C LEU A 302 -16.81 -5.87 -6.84
N GLY A 303 -16.41 -5.99 -8.10
CA GLY A 303 -17.34 -5.69 -9.18
C GLY A 303 -16.75 -5.83 -10.57
N SER A 304 -17.51 -5.36 -11.56
CA SER A 304 -17.00 -5.14 -12.90
C SER A 304 -15.99 -3.98 -12.92
N LEU A 305 -15.15 -3.95 -13.95
CA LEU A 305 -14.18 -2.88 -14.18
C LEU A 305 -14.87 -1.51 -14.31
N ASP A 306 -16.07 -1.48 -14.88
CA ASP A 306 -16.90 -0.29 -14.98
C ASP A 306 -17.43 0.18 -13.62
N GLU A 307 -17.88 -0.74 -12.76
CA GLU A 307 -18.30 -0.41 -11.39
C GLU A 307 -17.12 0.14 -10.56
N ILE A 308 -15.93 -0.47 -10.71
CA ILE A 308 -14.72 -0.05 -10.02
C ILE A 308 -14.29 1.36 -10.44
N ARG A 309 -14.21 1.62 -11.75
CA ARG A 309 -13.87 2.96 -12.25
C ARG A 309 -14.96 3.96 -11.86
N GLY A 310 -16.23 3.58 -12.04
CA GLY A 310 -17.39 4.40 -11.69
C GLY A 310 -17.35 4.89 -10.25
N TYR A 311 -17.00 4.01 -9.31
CA TYR A 311 -16.78 4.39 -7.92
C TYR A 311 -15.71 5.50 -7.80
N ALA A 312 -14.53 5.32 -8.40
CA ALA A 312 -13.46 6.32 -8.34
C ALA A 312 -13.87 7.67 -8.97
N LEU A 313 -14.64 7.66 -10.06
CA LEU A 313 -15.16 8.87 -10.70
C LEU A 313 -16.13 9.65 -9.79
N GLU A 314 -16.94 8.94 -8.99
CA GLU A 314 -17.83 9.59 -8.01
C GLU A 314 -17.05 10.25 -6.88
N GLN A 315 -15.93 9.65 -6.43
CA GLN A 315 -15.14 10.18 -5.32
C GLN A 315 -14.39 11.48 -5.65
N VAL A 316 -14.17 11.79 -6.93
CA VAL A 316 -13.37 12.95 -7.33
C VAL A 316 -14.20 14.21 -7.65
N LYS A 317 -15.53 14.10 -7.61
CA LYS A 317 -16.43 15.24 -7.83
C LYS A 317 -16.16 16.33 -6.78
N GLY A 318 -15.71 17.50 -7.22
CA GLY A 318 -15.39 18.63 -6.34
C GLY A 318 -13.99 18.58 -5.71
N THR A 319 -13.09 17.72 -6.18
CA THR A 319 -11.68 17.77 -5.81
C THR A 319 -11.07 19.12 -6.18
N LYS A 320 -10.26 19.67 -5.28
CA LYS A 320 -9.58 20.95 -5.44
C LYS A 320 -8.11 20.70 -5.81
N PRO A 321 -7.43 21.67 -6.42
CA PRO A 321 -5.98 21.64 -6.53
C PRO A 321 -5.33 21.38 -5.15
N PRO A 322 -4.12 20.78 -5.11
CA PRO A 322 -3.42 20.56 -3.86
C PRO A 322 -3.26 21.85 -3.05
N ASP A 323 -3.71 21.82 -1.79
CA ASP A 323 -3.62 22.92 -0.83
C ASP A 323 -3.05 22.38 0.48
N TRP A 324 -1.72 22.42 0.61
CA TRP A 324 -1.01 21.83 1.74
C TRP A 324 -1.10 22.72 2.98
N LYS A 325 -1.62 22.16 4.07
CA LYS A 325 -1.82 22.82 5.37
C LYS A 325 -1.29 21.93 6.47
N PHE A 326 -0.08 22.22 6.94
CA PHE A 326 0.64 21.44 7.95
C PHE A 326 0.10 21.69 9.36
N VAL A 327 -1.20 21.54 9.55
CA VAL A 327 -1.89 21.80 10.83
C VAL A 327 -1.54 20.71 11.84
N SER A 328 -1.68 19.46 11.43
CA SER A 328 -1.60 18.28 12.31
C SER A 328 -0.66 17.19 11.79
N ASP A 329 -0.20 17.27 10.55
CA ASP A 329 0.66 16.26 9.94
C ASP A 329 1.55 16.84 8.82
N ARG A 330 2.36 15.98 8.21
CA ARG A 330 3.26 16.32 7.10
C ARG A 330 2.60 16.27 5.74
N GLN A 331 1.37 15.75 5.62
CA GLN A 331 0.74 15.43 4.34
C GLN A 331 1.69 14.68 3.38
N HIS A 332 2.44 13.71 3.91
CA HIS A 332 3.45 12.92 3.21
C HIS A 332 4.65 13.70 2.61
N TRP A 333 4.84 14.96 3.03
CA TRP A 333 6.05 15.70 2.70
C TRP A 333 7.26 15.07 3.39
N ARG A 334 8.37 15.00 2.66
CA ARG A 334 9.64 14.43 3.13
C ARG A 334 10.79 15.39 2.85
N TYR A 335 11.93 15.10 3.45
CA TYR A 335 13.07 16.02 3.42
C TYR A 335 14.35 15.32 2.97
N GLN A 336 15.15 16.04 2.20
CA GLN A 336 16.47 15.62 1.74
C GLN A 336 17.49 16.71 2.08
N ALA A 337 18.74 16.32 2.34
CA ALA A 337 19.88 17.23 2.46
C ALA A 337 21.06 16.72 1.60
N ASN A 338 22.08 17.55 1.35
CA ASN A 338 23.24 17.15 0.53
C ASN A 338 23.99 15.93 1.10
N GLY A 339 24.02 15.78 2.43
CA GLY A 339 24.60 14.64 3.15
C GLY A 339 23.69 13.41 3.23
N GLY A 340 22.55 13.43 2.56
CA GLY A 340 21.56 12.34 2.56
C GLY A 340 20.23 12.79 3.15
N LYS A 341 20.05 12.62 4.46
CA LYS A 341 18.75 12.75 5.10
C LYS A 341 18.49 14.19 5.59
N GLY A 342 17.34 14.76 5.21
CA GLY A 342 16.78 15.93 5.88
C GLY A 342 15.84 15.53 7.03
N THR A 343 15.76 16.35 8.07
CA THR A 343 14.87 16.18 9.22
C THR A 343 14.01 17.41 9.45
N ASP A 344 12.87 17.22 10.10
CA ASP A 344 12.14 18.30 10.76
C ASP A 344 12.18 18.12 12.28
N ALA A 345 11.46 18.96 13.01
CA ALA A 345 11.34 18.88 14.47
C ALA A 345 10.64 17.61 15.01
N GLY A 346 10.13 16.72 14.15
CA GLY A 346 9.44 15.49 14.55
C GLY A 346 7.96 15.68 14.89
N TRP A 347 7.32 14.59 15.27
CA TRP A 347 5.91 14.53 15.67
C TRP A 347 5.70 14.91 17.15
N PRO A 348 4.63 15.64 17.52
CA PRO A 348 3.50 16.05 16.67
C PRO A 348 3.73 17.36 15.90
N ILE A 349 3.13 17.45 14.71
CA ILE A 349 3.07 18.68 13.93
C ILE A 349 2.08 19.65 14.57
N LYS A 350 2.46 20.94 14.66
CA LYS A 350 1.68 21.99 15.33
C LYS A 350 1.60 23.25 14.46
N GLY A 351 0.80 23.20 13.41
CA GLY A 351 0.53 24.35 12.55
C GLY A 351 1.59 24.67 11.48
N HIS A 352 2.77 24.06 11.54
CA HIS A 352 3.84 24.25 10.56
C HIS A 352 4.87 23.11 10.59
N LEU A 353 5.66 23.00 9.52
CA LEU A 353 6.86 22.16 9.46
C LEU A 353 8.08 23.01 9.82
N GLN A 354 8.84 22.59 10.84
CA GLN A 354 10.07 23.26 11.24
C GLN A 354 11.26 22.48 10.69
N LEU A 355 11.90 23.02 9.65
CA LEU A 355 13.08 22.44 9.00
C LEU A 355 14.36 23.12 9.50
N ASP A 356 15.44 22.34 9.63
CA ASP A 356 16.76 22.90 9.90
C ASP A 356 17.41 23.39 8.61
N LEU A 357 17.43 24.71 8.43
CA LEU A 357 18.04 25.36 7.27
C LEU A 357 19.58 25.49 7.37
N GLY A 358 20.17 25.11 8.51
CA GLY A 358 21.63 25.02 8.68
C GLY A 358 22.24 23.85 7.93
N GLU A 359 21.44 22.82 7.61
CA GLU A 359 21.87 21.65 6.83
C GLU A 359 21.99 21.99 5.34
N PRO A 360 23.20 21.89 4.74
CA PRO A 360 23.40 22.25 3.34
C PRO A 360 22.51 21.44 2.41
N GLY A 361 21.76 22.14 1.55
CA GLY A 361 20.91 21.53 0.55
C GLY A 361 19.61 20.92 1.08
N ILE A 362 19.13 21.39 2.24
CA ILE A 362 17.80 21.00 2.72
C ILE A 362 16.73 21.33 1.67
N ALA A 363 15.89 20.35 1.36
CA ALA A 363 14.78 20.49 0.44
C ALA A 363 13.57 19.73 0.96
N ALA A 364 12.40 20.36 0.88
CA ALA A 364 11.11 19.72 1.13
C ALA A 364 10.55 19.18 -0.19
N ILE A 365 10.11 17.92 -0.18
CA ILE A 365 9.65 17.19 -1.36
C ILE A 365 8.21 16.75 -1.09
N SER A 366 7.28 17.24 -1.91
CA SER A 366 5.86 16.87 -1.83
C SER A 366 5.64 15.41 -2.25
N PRO A 367 4.53 14.78 -1.82
CA PRO A 367 4.07 13.56 -2.48
C PRO A 367 3.71 13.83 -3.95
N PRO A 368 3.69 12.80 -4.81
CA PRO A 368 3.13 12.91 -6.15
C PRO A 368 1.66 13.35 -6.09
N ALA A 369 1.36 14.48 -6.71
CA ALA A 369 0.01 15.03 -6.83
C ALA A 369 -0.29 15.31 -8.31
N LEU A 370 -1.53 15.07 -8.71
CA LEU A 370 -2.01 15.28 -10.07
C LEU A 370 -3.32 16.07 -10.00
N TRP A 371 -3.42 17.11 -10.82
CA TRP A 371 -4.61 17.94 -10.94
C TRP A 371 -4.74 18.43 -12.38
N GLN A 372 -5.96 18.75 -12.81
CA GLN A 372 -6.15 19.46 -14.06
C GLN A 372 -5.89 20.94 -13.83
N ALA A 373 -4.91 21.50 -14.53
CA ALA A 373 -4.56 22.93 -14.44
C ALA A 373 -5.45 23.84 -15.31
N LYS A 374 -6.58 23.34 -15.80
CA LYS A 374 -7.53 24.13 -16.61
C LYS A 374 -8.40 24.95 -15.66
N GLU A 375 -8.02 26.21 -15.49
CA GLU A 375 -8.88 27.31 -15.05
C GLU A 375 -9.15 28.24 -16.24
#